data_AF-A0AAV1JDF4-F1
#
_entry.id   AF-A0AAV1JDF4-F1
#
_cell.length_a   1.000
_cell.length_b   1.000
_cell.length_c   1.000
_cell.angle_alpha   90.00
_cell.angle_beta   90.00
_cell.angle_gamma   90.00
#
_symmetry.space_group_name_H-M   'P 1'
#
loop_
_entity.id
_entity.type
_entity.pdbx_description
1 polymer ?
#
loop_
_entity_poly.entity_id
_entity_poly.type
_entity_poly.pdbx_seq_one_letter_code
_entity_poly.pdbx_strand_id
1 'polypeptide(L)'
;MNFVTKERYDLIIGRYNKFIESLDNLEGVPEPVFDPLNQKQIDELKLIRDISAYLQKKKDEDVAKNNSEAQDTETTPAQEEPKEN
;
A
#
# COMPACT_ATOMS: atom_id res chain seq x y z
N MET A 1 7.73 -19.73 23.37
CA MET A 1 7.56 -18.40 23.98
C MET A 1 8.93 -17.74 24.00
N ASN A 2 9.16 -16.70 23.19
CA ASN A 2 10.38 -15.90 23.31
C ASN A 2 10.19 -14.94 24.49
N PHE A 3 10.91 -15.19 25.57
CA PHE A 3 10.90 -14.30 26.73
C PHE A 3 11.70 -13.03 26.42
N VAL A 4 11.14 -11.86 26.76
CA VAL A 4 11.86 -10.59 26.68
C VAL A 4 12.89 -10.56 27.80
N THR A 5 14.17 -10.39 27.47
CA THR A 5 15.23 -10.29 28.48
C THR A 5 15.08 -8.98 29.26
N LYS A 6 15.60 -8.93 30.50
CA LYS A 6 15.59 -7.69 31.30
C LYS A 6 16.28 -6.54 30.58
N GLU A 7 17.42 -6.81 29.96
CA GLU A 7 18.18 -5.84 29.16
C GLU A 7 17.34 -5.28 28.00
N ARG A 8 16.59 -6.16 27.34
CA ARG A 8 15.71 -5.78 26.24
C ARG A 8 14.53 -4.94 26.72
N TYR A 9 13.96 -5.31 27.87
CA TYR A 9 12.90 -4.54 28.52
C TYR A 9 13.38 -3.14 28.90
N ASP A 10 14.52 -3.04 29.59
CA ASP A 10 15.09 -1.78 30.04
C ASP A 10 15.38 -0.84 28.85
N LEU A 11 15.87 -1.39 27.73
CA LEU A 11 16.07 -0.65 26.48
C LEU A 11 14.76 -0.09 25.91
N ILE A 12 13.73 -0.93 25.80
CA ILE A 12 12.43 -0.54 25.23
C ILE A 12 11.75 0.52 26.11
N ILE A 13 11.74 0.33 27.43
CA ILE A 13 11.16 1.29 28.37
C ILE A 13 11.91 2.63 28.35
N GLY A 14 13.24 2.60 28.22
CA GLY A 14 14.02 3.84 28.06
C GLY A 14 13.61 4.65 26.82
N ARG A 15 13.42 3.99 25.66
CA ARG A 15 12.94 4.66 24.44
C ARG A 15 11.50 5.16 24.58
N TYR A 16 10.65 4.37 25.22
CA TYR A 16 9.26 4.75 25.48
C TYR A 16 9.16 6.02 26.34
N ASN A 17 9.95 6.13 27.41
CA ASN A 17 9.93 7.31 28.27
C ASN A 17 10.36 8.58 27.51
N LYS A 18 11.42 8.49 26.69
CA LYS A 18 11.83 9.59 25.81
C LYS A 18 10.74 10.01 24.83
N PHE A 19 10.04 9.03 24.26
CA PHE A 19 8.90 9.29 23.40
C PHE A 19 7.80 10.06 24.14
N ILE A 20 7.45 9.66 25.37
CA ILE A 20 6.47 10.38 26.20
C ILE A 20 6.92 11.83 26.47
N GLU A 21 8.19 12.04 26.82
CA GLU A 21 8.76 13.38 27.05
C GLU A 21 8.71 14.26 25.78
N SER A 22 8.76 13.64 24.60
CA SER A 22 8.73 14.34 23.31
C SER A 22 7.32 14.68 22.80
N LEU A 23 6.24 14.17 23.43
CA LEU A 23 4.87 14.32 22.92
C LEU A 23 4.41 15.77 22.78
N ASP A 24 4.87 16.65 23.66
CA ASP A 24 4.51 18.08 23.63
C ASP A 24 5.38 18.90 22.66
N ASN A 25 6.40 18.27 22.04
CA ASN A 25 7.29 18.91 21.08
C ASN A 25 6.90 18.60 19.63
N LEU A 26 5.97 19.39 19.09
CA LEU A 26 5.42 19.21 17.74
C LEU A 26 6.40 19.55 16.60
N GLU A 27 7.50 20.25 16.87
CA GLU A 27 8.52 20.58 15.86
C GLU A 27 9.72 19.60 15.89
N GLY A 28 9.73 18.67 16.84
CA GLY A 28 10.78 17.67 16.99
C GLY A 28 10.68 16.51 16.00
N VAL A 29 11.82 15.83 15.79
CA VAL A 29 11.83 14.53 15.11
C VAL A 29 11.17 13.49 16.04
N PRO A 30 10.21 12.68 15.57
CA PRO A 30 9.56 11.67 16.40
C PRO A 30 10.56 10.65 16.96
N GLU A 31 10.51 10.40 18.27
CA GLU A 31 11.41 9.44 18.92
C GLU A 31 11.05 7.99 18.53
N PRO A 32 12.01 7.20 18.02
CA PRO A 32 11.76 5.82 17.65
C PRO A 32 11.71 4.92 18.89
N VAL A 33 10.54 4.34 19.16
CA VAL A 33 10.36 3.39 20.29
C VAL A 33 10.80 1.97 19.93
N PHE A 34 10.64 1.58 18.67
CA PHE A 34 10.93 0.23 18.19
C PHE A 34 12.35 0.09 17.65
N ASP A 35 12.77 -1.15 17.42
CA ASP A 35 14.02 -1.39 16.73
C ASP A 35 13.92 -1.03 15.24
N PRO A 36 14.99 -0.47 14.67
CA PRO A 36 15.07 -0.29 13.23
C PRO A 36 15.06 -1.66 12.53
N LEU A 37 14.39 -1.71 11.39
CA LEU A 37 14.44 -2.87 10.51
C LEU A 37 15.84 -3.02 9.93
N ASN A 38 16.29 -4.26 9.80
CA ASN A 38 17.53 -4.54 9.09
C ASN A 38 17.35 -4.42 7.57
N GLN A 39 18.46 -4.35 6.82
CA GLN A 39 18.42 -4.14 5.38
C GLN A 39 17.61 -5.21 4.64
N LYS A 40 17.72 -6.48 5.06
CA LYS A 40 16.97 -7.58 4.47
C LYS A 40 15.45 -7.38 4.62
N GLN A 41 14.99 -7.00 5.81
CA GLN A 41 13.58 -6.71 6.07
C GLN A 41 13.09 -5.50 5.24
N ILE A 42 13.93 -4.48 5.08
CA ILE A 42 13.63 -3.32 4.24
C ILE A 42 13.46 -3.74 2.78
N ASP A 43 14.35 -4.59 2.27
CA ASP A 43 14.31 -5.06 0.88
C ASP A 43 13.09 -5.96 0.63
N GLU A 44 12.72 -6.81 1.59
CA GLU A 44 11.49 -7.60 1.55
C GLU A 44 10.24 -6.70 1.49
N LEU A 45 10.19 -5.63 2.31
CA LEU A 45 9.08 -4.66 2.28
C LEU A 45 9.01 -3.91 0.95
N LYS A 46 10.16 -3.55 0.35
CA LYS A 46 10.20 -2.92 -0.98
C LYS A 46 9.62 -3.86 -2.04
N LEU A 47 10.02 -5.13 -2.04
CA LEU A 47 9.49 -6.12 -2.97
C LEU A 47 7.96 -6.24 -2.86
N ILE A 48 7.44 -6.33 -1.62
CA ILE A 48 5.99 -6.38 -1.38
C ILE A 48 5.31 -5.13 -1.94
N ARG A 49 5.88 -3.95 -1.68
CA ARG A 49 5.34 -2.68 -2.18
C ARG A 49 5.27 -2.64 -3.71
N ASP A 50 6.35 -3.04 -4.37
CA ASP A 50 6.46 -2.95 -5.83
C ASP A 50 5.50 -3.94 -6.52
N ILE A 51 5.38 -5.16 -6.00
CA ILE A 51 4.39 -6.14 -6.50
C ILE A 51 2.96 -5.64 -6.26
N SER A 52 2.68 -5.07 -5.07
CA SER A 52 1.34 -4.55 -4.75
C SER A 52 0.95 -3.40 -5.67
N ALA A 53 1.88 -2.48 -5.96
CA ALA A 53 1.66 -1.38 -6.89
C ALA A 53 1.41 -1.88 -8.32
N TYR A 54 2.17 -2.88 -8.77
CA TYR A 54 1.95 -3.52 -10.07
C TYR A 54 0.56 -4.15 -10.17
N LEU A 55 0.16 -4.92 -9.15
CA LEU A 55 -1.16 -5.57 -9.12
C LEU A 55 -2.30 -4.57 -9.06
N GLN A 56 -2.15 -3.47 -8.32
CA GLN A 56 -3.15 -2.42 -8.26
C GLN A 56 -3.32 -1.75 -9.63
N LYS A 57 -2.21 -1.41 -10.31
CA LYS A 57 -2.25 -0.86 -11.67
C LYS A 57 -2.94 -1.81 -12.65
N LYS A 58 -2.60 -3.10 -12.59
CA LYS A 58 -3.24 -4.12 -13.43
C LYS A 58 -4.74 -4.22 -13.16
N LYS A 59 -5.15 -4.21 -11.89
CA LYS A 59 -6.57 -4.20 -11.52
C LYS A 59 -7.30 -2.99 -12.10
N ASP A 60 -6.70 -1.80 -12.01
CA ASP A 60 -7.30 -0.57 -12.53
C ASP A 60 -7.41 -0.62 -14.07
N GLU A 61 -6.40 -1.17 -14.75
CA GLU A 61 -6.43 -1.42 -16.21
C GLU A 61 -7.53 -2.42 -16.62
N ASP A 62 -7.67 -3.53 -15.89
CA ASP A 62 -8.68 -4.55 -16.16
C ASP A 62 -10.11 -4.00 -15.94
N VAL A 63 -10.30 -3.18 -14.90
CA VAL A 63 -11.58 -2.47 -14.66
C VAL A 63 -11.88 -1.47 -15.80
N ALA A 64 -10.88 -0.71 -16.23
CA ALA A 64 -11.04 0.24 -17.32
C ALA A 64 -11.43 -0.47 -18.63
N LYS A 65 -10.75 -1.57 -18.97
CA LYS A 65 -11.09 -2.38 -20.16
C LYS A 65 -12.51 -2.93 -20.10
N ASN A 66 -12.92 -3.53 -18.98
CA ASN A 66 -14.27 -4.06 -18.85
C ASN A 66 -15.34 -2.97 -18.98
N ASN A 67 -15.07 -1.75 -18.49
CA ASN A 67 -15.98 -0.62 -18.64
C ASN A 67 -16.02 -0.08 -20.08
N SER A 68 -14.87 -0.06 -20.78
CA SER A 68 -14.80 0.34 -22.19
C SER A 68 -15.47 -0.68 -23.11
N GLU A 69 -15.24 -1.97 -22.89
CA GLU A 69 -15.86 -3.05 -23.67
C GLU A 69 -17.39 -3.10 -23.47
N ALA A 70 -17.89 -2.76 -22.27
CA ALA A 70 -19.32 -2.63 -22.02
C ALA A 70 -19.95 -1.41 -22.72
N GLN A 71 -19.19 -0.33 -22.97
CA GLN A 71 -19.65 0.84 -23.73
C GLN A 71 -19.59 0.62 -25.25
N ASP A 72 -18.59 -0.12 -25.75
CA ASP A 72 -18.44 -0.38 -27.19
C ASP A 72 -19.46 -1.41 -27.73
N THR A 73 -20.12 -2.20 -26.88
CA THR A 73 -21.22 -3.08 -27.32
C THR A 73 -22.54 -2.35 -27.66
N GLU A 74 -22.65 -1.04 -27.41
CA GLU A 74 -23.87 -0.27 -27.72
C GLU A 74 -23.82 0.55 -29.02
N THR A 75 -22.73 0.55 -29.80
CA THR A 75 -22.67 1.36 -31.04
C THR A 75 -22.30 0.62 -32.33
N THR A 76 -23.36 0.36 -33.12
CA THR A 76 -23.49 0.28 -34.61
C THR A 76 -23.21 -1.08 -35.30
N PRO A 77 -23.95 -1.51 -36.36
CA PRO A 77 -24.90 -0.73 -37.20
C PRO A 77 -26.27 -1.38 -37.54
N ALA A 78 -27.35 -0.63 -37.33
CA ALA A 78 -28.59 -0.82 -38.06
C ALA A 78 -28.51 -0.05 -39.39
N GLN A 79 -27.95 -0.68 -40.42
CA GLN A 79 -28.11 -0.29 -41.82
C GLN A 79 -28.41 -1.56 -42.61
N GLU A 80 -29.68 -1.77 -42.95
CA GLU A 80 -30.16 -2.36 -44.21
C GLU A 80 -31.68 -2.59 -44.09
N GLU A 81 -32.48 -1.65 -44.60
CA GLU A 81 -33.77 -2.00 -45.19
C GLU A 81 -33.71 -1.65 -46.69
N PRO A 82 -33.96 -2.61 -47.60
CA PRO A 82 -33.89 -2.39 -49.02
C PRO A 82 -35.13 -1.65 -49.52
N LYS A 83 -34.92 -0.73 -50.47
CA LYS A 83 -36.01 -0.20 -51.31
C LYS A 83 -36.46 -1.32 -52.25
N GLU A 84 -37.74 -1.65 -52.22
CA GLU A 84 -38.39 -2.39 -53.30
C GLU A 84 -39.60 -1.60 -53.83
N ASN A 85 -39.73 -1.65 -55.16
CA ASN A 85 -40.60 -0.86 -56.04
C ASN A 85 -42.10 -1.07 -55.84
#